data_AF-A0A5C7DU16-F1
#
_entry.id   AF-A0A5C7DU16-F1
#
_cell.length_a   1.000
_cell.length_b   1.000
_cell.length_c   1.000
_cell.angle_alpha   90.00
_cell.angle_beta   90.00
_cell.angle_gamma   90.00
#
_symmetry.space_group_name_H-M   'P 1'
#
loop_
_entity.id
_entity.type
_entity.pdbx_description
1 polymer ?
#
loop_
_entity_poly.entity_id
_entity_poly.type
_entity_poly.pdbx_seq_one_letter_code
_entity_poly.pdbx_strand_id
1 'polypeptide(L)'
;MTKHNNSYKAAKNYADSAFKNNITHIQALNDEDKALKEQTDAFEAFLIKSVLDISLKQENSLFGKDASDEIYSSMYNDTMSKALSGGLGFSKLLFDYLKERG
;
A
#
# COMPACT_ATOMS: atom_id res chain seq x y z
N MET A 1 -56.22 19.05 -6.60
CA MET A 1 -55.15 19.62 -5.73
C MET A 1 -53.95 18.67 -5.66
N THR A 2 -53.12 18.59 -6.71
CA THR A 2 -52.07 17.53 -6.82
C THR A 2 -50.68 18.02 -7.23
N LYS A 3 -50.42 19.34 -7.23
CA LYS A 3 -49.09 19.87 -7.57
C LYS A 3 -48.08 19.88 -6.41
N HIS A 4 -48.52 19.71 -5.16
CA HIS A 4 -47.63 19.85 -4.01
C HIS A 4 -46.74 18.63 -3.72
N ASN A 5 -47.09 17.41 -4.15
CA ASN A 5 -46.40 16.19 -3.71
C ASN A 5 -45.16 15.82 -4.55
N ASN A 6 -45.07 16.34 -5.77
CA ASN A 6 -44.01 15.96 -6.72
C ASN A 6 -42.70 16.73 -6.48
N SER A 7 -42.78 17.98 -6.02
CA SER A 7 -41.62 18.82 -5.73
C SER A 7 -40.85 18.31 -4.50
N TYR A 8 -41.53 17.89 -3.44
CA TYR A 8 -40.88 17.31 -2.26
C TYR A 8 -40.19 15.98 -2.57
N LYS A 9 -40.79 15.13 -3.42
CA LYS A 9 -40.17 13.88 -3.86
C LYS A 9 -38.92 14.14 -4.71
N ALA A 10 -38.95 15.13 -5.60
CA ALA A 10 -37.80 15.54 -6.39
C ALA A 10 -36.65 16.09 -5.52
N ALA A 11 -36.98 16.94 -4.54
CA ALA A 11 -35.99 17.49 -3.61
C ALA A 11 -35.34 16.40 -2.74
N LYS A 12 -36.12 15.44 -2.25
CA LYS A 12 -35.62 14.28 -1.50
C LYS A 12 -34.68 13.42 -2.34
N ASN A 13 -35.06 13.09 -3.58
CA ASN A 13 -34.22 12.30 -4.47
C ASN A 13 -32.89 12.99 -4.81
N TYR A 14 -32.88 14.33 -4.92
CA TYR A 14 -31.65 15.09 -5.12
C TYR A 14 -30.74 15.08 -3.88
N ALA A 15 -31.33 15.21 -2.69
CA ALA A 15 -30.58 15.11 -1.44
C ALA A 15 -29.98 13.70 -1.25
N ASP A 16 -30.77 12.66 -1.54
CA ASP A 16 -30.32 11.26 -1.45
C ASP A 16 -29.20 10.96 -2.47
N SER A 17 -29.29 11.49 -3.70
CA SER A 17 -28.25 11.31 -4.71
C SER A 17 -26.97 12.07 -4.38
N ALA A 18 -27.07 13.31 -3.90
CA ALA A 18 -25.92 14.09 -3.44
C ALA A 18 -25.20 13.40 -2.27
N PHE A 19 -25.94 12.87 -1.29
CA PHE A 19 -25.38 12.11 -0.17
C PHE A 19 -24.68 10.83 -0.65
N LYS A 20 -25.32 10.06 -1.55
CA LYS A 20 -24.73 8.85 -2.13
C LYS A 20 -23.44 9.14 -2.90
N ASN A 21 -23.40 10.22 -3.68
CA ASN A 21 -22.20 10.64 -4.41
C ASN A 21 -21.03 10.96 -3.47
N ASN A 22 -21.30 11.64 -2.35
CA ASN A 22 -20.26 11.91 -1.34
C ASN A 22 -19.72 10.62 -0.72
N ILE A 23 -20.57 9.65 -0.41
CA ILE A 23 -20.12 8.34 0.08
C ILE A 23 -19.27 7.61 -0.96
N THR A 24 -19.70 7.61 -2.22
CA THR A 24 -18.92 7.00 -3.31
C THR A 24 -17.55 7.65 -3.48
N HIS A 25 -17.46 8.98 -3.36
CA HIS A 25 -16.19 9.70 -3.45
C HIS A 25 -15.27 9.38 -2.27
N ILE A 26 -15.79 9.35 -1.04
CA ILE A 26 -15.02 8.96 0.15
C ILE A 26 -14.50 7.52 0.02
N GLN A 27 -15.31 6.60 -0.51
CA GLN A 27 -14.89 5.23 -0.72
C GLN A 27 -13.74 5.15 -1.76
N ALA A 28 -13.84 5.90 -2.85
CA ALA A 28 -12.78 5.94 -3.87
C ALA A 28 -11.44 6.45 -3.28
N LEU A 29 -11.48 7.51 -2.47
CA LEU A 29 -10.27 8.02 -1.78
C LEU A 29 -9.66 6.99 -0.83
N ASN A 30 -10.48 6.24 -0.11
CA ASN A 30 -10.00 5.17 0.78
C ASN A 30 -9.36 4.01 0.00
N ASP A 31 -9.91 3.67 -1.16
CA ASP A 31 -9.38 2.61 -2.01
C ASP A 31 -8.03 3.03 -2.64
N GLU A 32 -7.91 4.29 -3.05
CA GLU A 32 -6.66 4.90 -3.53
C GLU A 32 -5.59 4.93 -2.43
N ASP A 33 -5.94 5.38 -1.22
CA ASP A 33 -5.04 5.38 -0.06
C ASP A 33 -4.52 3.97 0.26
N LYS A 34 -5.40 2.96 0.18
CA LYS A 34 -5.02 1.57 0.42
C LYS A 34 -4.02 1.08 -0.63
N ALA A 35 -4.30 1.35 -1.90
CA ALA A 35 -3.41 0.95 -3.00
C ALA A 35 -2.04 1.65 -2.88
N LEU A 36 -2.03 2.94 -2.55
CA LEU A 36 -0.80 3.71 -2.33
C LEU A 36 0.02 3.11 -1.18
N LYS A 37 -0.64 2.78 -0.06
CA LYS A 37 0.03 2.14 1.08
C LYS A 37 0.66 0.80 0.68
N GLU A 38 -0.08 -0.07 0.00
CA GLU A 38 0.41 -1.37 -0.47
C GLU A 38 1.64 -1.22 -1.37
N GLN A 39 1.67 -0.22 -2.26
CA GLN A 39 2.82 0.06 -3.11
C GLN A 39 4.04 0.55 -2.32
N THR A 40 3.83 1.42 -1.33
CA THR A 40 4.94 1.91 -0.49
C THR A 40 5.53 0.82 0.41
N ASP A 41 4.70 -0.09 0.93
CA ASP A 41 5.16 -1.27 1.68
C ASP A 41 5.93 -2.24 0.76
N ALA A 42 5.48 -2.44 -0.49
CA ALA A 42 6.20 -3.25 -1.47
C ALA A 42 7.57 -2.66 -1.82
N PHE A 43 7.67 -1.33 -1.93
CA PHE A 43 8.93 -0.63 -2.16
C PHE A 43 9.90 -0.79 -0.97
N GLU A 44 9.41 -0.63 0.27
CA GLU A 44 10.25 -0.82 1.45
C GLU A 44 10.77 -2.26 1.55
N ALA A 45 9.94 -3.27 1.24
CA ALA A 45 10.38 -4.66 1.18
C ALA A 45 11.51 -4.86 0.15
N PHE A 46 11.37 -4.28 -1.05
CA PHE A 46 12.41 -4.35 -2.08
C PHE A 46 13.73 -3.70 -1.63
N LEU A 47 13.64 -2.56 -0.94
CA LEU A 47 14.79 -1.84 -0.41
C LEU A 47 15.50 -2.65 0.69
N ILE A 48 14.75 -3.19 1.66
CA ILE A 48 15.29 -4.07 2.71
C ILE A 48 15.98 -5.28 2.08
N LYS A 49 15.34 -5.91 1.09
CA LYS A 49 15.92 -7.05 0.37
C LYS A 49 17.25 -6.69 -0.27
N SER A 50 17.30 -5.54 -0.95
CA SER A 50 18.52 -5.07 -1.60
C SER A 50 19.66 -4.86 -0.60
N VAL A 51 19.35 -4.30 0.58
CA VAL A 51 20.33 -4.12 1.67
C VAL A 51 20.80 -5.46 2.24
N LEU A 52 19.88 -6.39 2.51
CA LEU A 52 20.19 -7.73 3.00
C LEU A 52 21.03 -8.53 1.99
N ASP A 53 20.67 -8.47 0.71
CA ASP A 53 21.40 -9.12 -0.38
C ASP A 53 22.86 -8.63 -0.45
N ILE A 54 23.12 -7.34 -0.19
CA ILE A 54 24.48 -6.80 -0.15
C ILE A 54 25.20 -7.23 1.12
N SER A 55 24.53 -7.13 2.28
CA SER A 55 25.15 -7.36 3.59
C SER A 55 25.56 -8.82 3.77
N LEU A 56 24.67 -9.76 3.43
CA LEU A 56 24.91 -11.20 3.63
C LEU A 56 25.84 -11.80 2.56
N LYS A 57 25.94 -11.20 1.37
CA LYS A 57 26.95 -11.59 0.37
C LYS A 57 28.39 -11.36 0.84
N GLN A 58 28.62 -10.46 1.79
CA GLN A 58 29.96 -10.18 2.31
C GLN A 58 30.41 -11.13 3.44
N GLU A 59 29.48 -11.76 4.17
CA GLU A 59 29.85 -12.67 5.27
C GLU A 59 30.15 -14.12 4.82
N ASN A 60 29.84 -14.48 3.57
CA ASN A 60 29.89 -15.87 3.10
C ASN A 60 31.25 -16.30 2.53
N SER A 61 32.34 -16.12 3.30
CA SER A 61 33.63 -16.80 3.02
C SER A 61 33.82 -18.10 3.82
N LEU A 62 32.83 -18.52 4.61
CA LEU A 62 32.95 -19.66 5.54
C LEU A 62 32.27 -20.94 5.05
N PHE A 63 31.24 -20.85 4.20
CA PHE A 63 30.58 -21.99 3.56
C PHE A 63 30.86 -21.95 2.06
N GLY A 64 31.23 -23.10 1.48
CA GLY A 64 31.60 -23.21 0.07
C GLY A 64 30.51 -22.69 -0.86
N LYS A 65 30.90 -22.17 -2.02
CA LYS A 65 29.98 -21.60 -3.02
C LYS A 65 29.20 -22.71 -3.74
N ASP A 66 28.20 -23.29 -3.08
CA ASP A 66 27.25 -24.18 -3.72
C ASP A 66 26.01 -23.39 -4.17
N ALA A 67 25.48 -23.72 -5.35
CA ALA A 67 24.32 -23.02 -5.94
C ALA A 67 23.05 -23.07 -5.05
N SER A 68 22.99 -24.04 -4.13
CA SER A 68 21.94 -24.14 -3.12
C SER A 68 21.95 -23.00 -2.11
N ASP A 69 23.12 -22.47 -1.75
CA ASP A 69 23.24 -21.42 -0.72
C ASP A 69 22.70 -20.08 -1.21
N GLU A 70 22.87 -19.78 -2.50
CA GLU A 70 22.27 -18.59 -3.12
C GLU A 70 20.73 -18.67 -3.13
N ILE A 71 20.19 -19.87 -3.36
CA ILE A 71 18.74 -20.11 -3.33
C ILE A 71 18.20 -19.91 -1.91
N TYR A 72 18.80 -20.55 -0.90
CA TYR A 72 18.35 -20.40 0.48
C TYR A 72 18.48 -18.96 1.00
N SER A 73 19.59 -18.29 0.69
CA SER A 73 19.82 -16.90 1.08
C SER A 73 18.80 -15.96 0.45
N SER A 74 18.48 -16.14 -0.84
CA SER A 74 17.48 -15.30 -1.52
C SER A 74 16.07 -15.49 -0.94
N MET A 75 15.67 -16.73 -0.65
CA MET A 75 14.37 -17.02 -0.01
C MET A 75 14.28 -16.44 1.40
N TYR A 76 15.37 -16.53 2.19
CA TYR A 76 15.45 -15.93 3.52
C TYR A 76 15.34 -14.41 3.44
N ASN A 77 16.08 -13.78 2.53
CA ASN A 77 16.02 -12.33 2.36
C ASN A 77 14.64 -11.89 1.89
N ASP A 78 13.99 -12.61 0.98
CA ASP A 78 12.63 -12.33 0.53
C ASP A 78 11.61 -12.38 1.66
N THR A 79 11.66 -13.43 2.47
CA THR A 79 10.73 -13.62 3.60
C THR A 79 10.98 -12.59 4.69
N MET A 80 12.23 -12.36 5.06
CA MET A 80 12.60 -11.39 6.08
C MET A 80 12.26 -9.95 5.65
N SER A 81 12.50 -9.60 4.38
CA SER A 81 12.20 -8.26 3.87
C SER A 81 10.71 -7.96 3.86
N LYS A 82 9.87 -8.95 3.53
CA LYS A 82 8.41 -8.81 3.62
C LYS A 82 7.93 -8.71 5.08
N ALA A 83 8.56 -9.46 5.99
CA ALA A 83 8.21 -9.42 7.41
C ALA A 83 8.61 -8.10 8.09
N LEU A 84 9.74 -7.51 7.68
CA LEU A 84 10.26 -6.25 8.21
C LEU A 84 9.64 -5.01 7.53
N SER A 85 9.10 -5.15 6.32
CA SER A 85 8.40 -4.08 5.62
C SER A 85 7.20 -3.58 6.43
N GLY A 86 6.98 -2.26 6.43
CA GLY A 86 6.04 -1.56 7.28
C GLY A 86 6.53 -1.33 8.71
N GLY A 87 7.57 -2.04 9.17
CA GLY A 87 8.13 -1.94 10.52
C GLY A 87 9.27 -0.94 10.67
N LEU A 88 10.03 -0.69 9.61
CA LEU A 88 11.16 0.27 9.64
C LEU A 88 10.71 1.73 9.42
N GLY A 89 9.50 1.94 8.90
CA GLY A 89 8.87 3.26 8.79
C GLY A 89 9.21 4.03 7.51
N PHE A 90 9.98 3.46 6.59
CA PHE A 90 10.25 4.09 5.30
C PHE A 90 9.01 4.06 4.39
N SER A 91 8.19 3.00 4.45
CA SER A 91 6.95 2.95 3.69
C SER A 91 5.99 4.05 4.12
N LYS A 92 5.84 4.27 5.44
CA LYS A 92 5.02 5.34 6.00
C LYS A 92 5.52 6.72 5.59
N LEU A 93 6.82 6.97 5.68
CA LEU A 93 7.40 8.25 5.27
C LEU A 93 7.14 8.54 3.80
N LEU A 94 7.31 7.54 2.92
CA LEU A 94 7.03 7.68 1.50
C LEU A 94 5.54 7.87 1.22
N PHE A 95 4.68 7.11 1.90
CA PHE A 95 3.22 7.23 1.81
C PHE A 95 2.76 8.64 2.16
N ASP A 96 3.19 9.16 3.32
CA ASP A 96 2.84 10.51 3.77
C ASP A 96 3.35 11.57 2.77
N TYR A 97 4.59 11.43 2.30
CA TYR A 97 5.17 12.34 1.31
C TYR A 97 4.37 12.38 -0.01
N LEU A 98 3.96 11.20 -0.50
CA LEU A 98 3.17 11.10 -1.73
C LEU A 98 1.75 11.64 -1.53
N LYS A 99 1.16 11.43 -0.35
CA LYS A 99 -0.18 11.95 -0.02
C LYS A 99 -0.20 13.46 0.17
N GLU A 100 0.88 14.06 0.66
CA GLU A 100 1.00 15.52 0.81
C GLU A 100 1.22 16.24 -0.53
N ARG A 101 1.67 15.55 -1.57
CA ARG A 101 2.08 16.14 -2.86
C ARG A 101 1.33 15.64 -4.08
N GLY A 102 0.59 14.54 -3.98
CA GLY A 102 -0.33 14.03 -5.00
C GLY A 102 -1.66 14.75 -4.95
#